data_AF-A0A5J9TXM0-F1
#
_entry.id   AF-A0A5J9TXM0-F1
#
_cell.length_a   1.000
_cell.length_b   1.000
_cell.length_c   1.000
_cell.angle_alpha   90.00
_cell.angle_beta   90.00
_cell.angle_gamma   90.00
#
_symmetry.space_group_name_H-M   'P 1'
#
loop_
_entity.id
_entity.type
_entity.pdbx_description
1 polymer ?
#
loop_
_entity_poly.entity_id
_entity_poly.type
_entity_poly.pdbx_seq_one_letter_code
_entity_poly.pdbx_strand_id
1 'polypeptide(L)'
;MVASSRCLTRDITATHNFEVTNFSLLDGMGIGEYVSSSTFSVGSFDWKLNFYPDGDDAEHEAAYASVFLYLAGGPTGARVKFKFTLFDKDYQVSRKRGKRRKTEKEENLLKTEASTFDSIGQEWGCSDFFDKSVLQELLLDSDDSEQHNCVKLKDACLRFIGWPDVLSAVIKTEGFEHLCAIFPLATKEILEKAVAARMEKILS
;
A
#
# COMPACT_ATOMS: atom_id res chain seq x y z
N MET A 1 42.43 32.88 -30.58
CA MET A 1 41.18 32.26 -31.07
C MET A 1 40.34 31.95 -29.84
N VAL A 2 39.13 32.50 -29.70
CA VAL A 2 38.28 32.29 -28.53
C VAL A 2 37.16 31.33 -28.92
N ALA A 3 37.05 30.20 -28.22
CA ALA A 3 35.95 29.27 -28.36
C ALA A 3 34.93 29.54 -27.25
N SER A 4 33.66 29.67 -27.62
CA SER A 4 32.53 29.75 -26.69
C SER A 4 31.68 28.50 -26.86
N SER A 5 31.24 27.93 -25.74
CA SER A 5 30.24 26.86 -25.72
C SER A 5 29.09 27.25 -24.80
N ARG A 6 27.91 26.68 -25.05
CA ARG A 6 26.72 26.83 -24.22
C ARG A 6 26.25 25.45 -23.79
N CYS A 7 26.05 25.29 -22.49
CA CYS A 7 25.36 24.13 -21.93
C CYS A 7 23.88 24.50 -21.77
N LEU A 8 22.99 23.60 -22.20
CA LEU A 8 21.55 23.71 -21.97
C LEU A 8 21.12 22.52 -21.11
N THR A 9 20.92 22.74 -19.82
CA THR A 9 20.25 21.77 -18.95
C THR A 9 18.76 21.81 -19.24
N ARG A 10 18.22 20.71 -19.78
CA ARG A 10 16.78 20.52 -19.92
C ARG A 10 16.29 19.78 -18.68
N ASP A 11 15.44 20.44 -17.90
CA ASP A 11 14.75 19.79 -16.81
C ASP A 11 13.57 19.00 -17.39
N ILE A 12 13.54 17.69 -17.13
CA ILE A 12 12.42 16.83 -17.49
C ILE A 12 11.61 16.62 -16.21
N THR A 13 10.40 17.17 -16.18
CA THR A 13 9.47 17.02 -15.06
C THR A 13 8.30 16.16 -15.51
N ALA A 14 7.89 15.21 -14.67
CA ALA A 14 6.69 14.40 -14.88
C ALA A 14 5.91 14.26 -13.57
N THR A 15 4.63 13.94 -13.70
CA THR A 15 3.75 13.61 -12.57
C THR A 15 3.14 12.24 -12.84
N HIS A 16 3.27 11.35 -11.87
CA HIS A 16 2.67 10.02 -11.90
C HIS A 16 1.70 9.90 -10.72
N ASN A 17 0.46 9.50 -11.00
CA ASN A 17 -0.53 9.24 -9.98
C ASN A 17 -0.60 7.73 -9.74
N PHE A 18 -0.47 7.33 -8.49
CA PHE A 18 -0.65 5.94 -8.06
C PHE A 18 -1.87 5.87 -7.14
N GLU A 19 -2.91 5.20 -7.61
CA GLU A 19 -4.15 4.98 -6.86
C GLU A 19 -4.09 3.63 -6.16
N VAL A 20 -4.25 3.63 -4.84
CA VAL A 20 -4.35 2.43 -4.02
C VAL A 20 -5.81 2.27 -3.61
N THR A 21 -6.50 1.36 -4.27
CA THR A 21 -7.91 1.04 -3.99
C THR A 21 -8.03 -0.01 -2.90
N ASN A 22 -9.11 0.03 -2.12
CA ASN A 22 -9.40 -0.94 -1.05
C ASN A 22 -8.25 -1.05 -0.04
N PHE A 23 -7.71 0.10 0.40
CA PHE A 23 -6.54 0.14 1.30
C PHE A 23 -6.77 -0.69 2.57
N SER A 24 -8.02 -0.78 3.05
CA SER A 24 -8.36 -1.59 4.23
C SER A 24 -7.96 -3.06 4.11
N LEU A 25 -7.83 -3.61 2.90
CA LEU A 25 -7.33 -4.97 2.66
C LEU A 25 -5.80 -5.10 2.78
N LEU A 26 -5.09 -3.98 2.77
CA LEU A 26 -3.65 -3.92 2.91
C LEU A 26 -3.22 -3.74 4.39
N ASP A 27 -4.17 -3.50 5.30
CA ASP A 27 -3.89 -3.43 6.73
C ASP A 27 -3.48 -4.81 7.25
N GLY A 28 -2.30 -4.90 7.88
CA GLY A 28 -1.75 -6.18 8.34
C GLY A 28 -1.07 -7.00 7.23
N MET A 29 -0.72 -6.36 6.11
CA MET A 29 0.13 -6.96 5.07
C MET A 29 1.51 -7.34 5.62
N GLY A 30 2.01 -6.58 6.60
CA GLY A 30 3.28 -6.80 7.28
C GLY A 30 4.29 -5.69 7.02
N ILE A 31 5.15 -5.42 8.00
CA ILE A 31 6.25 -4.46 7.88
C ILE A 31 7.20 -4.91 6.76
N GLY A 32 7.59 -3.97 5.90
CA GLY A 32 8.46 -4.21 4.75
C GLY A 32 7.75 -4.79 3.52
N GLU A 33 6.47 -5.15 3.64
CA GLU A 33 5.65 -5.55 2.50
C GLU A 33 5.02 -4.32 1.84
N TYR A 34 4.91 -4.35 0.51
CA TYR A 34 4.47 -3.19 -0.27
C TYR A 34 3.64 -3.55 -1.49
N VAL A 35 2.91 -2.55 -1.97
CA VAL A 35 2.30 -2.52 -3.29
C VAL A 35 3.04 -1.54 -4.19
N SER A 36 3.20 -1.91 -5.47
CA SER A 36 3.89 -1.05 -6.45
C SER A 36 2.93 -0.45 -7.46
N SER A 37 3.24 0.76 -7.93
CA SER A 37 2.62 1.34 -9.11
C SER A 37 2.99 0.56 -10.38
N SER A 38 2.28 0.85 -11.48
CA SER A 38 2.79 0.54 -12.81
C SER A 38 4.12 1.26 -13.06
N THR A 39 4.98 0.67 -13.89
CA THR A 39 6.20 1.34 -14.35
C THR A 39 5.85 2.59 -15.17
N PHE A 40 6.53 3.70 -14.91
CA PHE A 40 6.42 4.93 -15.70
C PHE A 40 7.81 5.45 -16.08
N SER A 41 7.92 6.04 -17.26
CA SER A 41 9.21 6.50 -17.80
C SER A 41 9.32 8.02 -17.74
N VAL A 42 10.47 8.51 -17.28
CA VAL A 42 10.82 9.95 -17.27
C VAL A 42 12.22 10.11 -17.80
N GLY A 43 12.35 10.78 -18.94
CA GLY A 43 13.62 10.81 -19.68
C GLY A 43 13.96 9.41 -20.20
N SER A 44 15.15 8.92 -19.83
CA SER A 44 15.66 7.58 -20.19
C SER A 44 15.58 6.58 -19.05
N PHE A 45 14.81 6.88 -18.00
CA PHE A 45 14.74 6.08 -16.78
C PHE A 45 13.31 5.62 -16.55
N ASP A 46 13.20 4.38 -16.09
CA ASP A 46 11.95 3.73 -15.73
C ASP A 46 11.84 3.66 -14.22
N TRP A 47 10.68 4.03 -13.71
CA TRP A 47 10.43 4.24 -12.30
C TRP A 47 9.19 3.49 -11.83
N LYS A 48 9.14 3.19 -10.54
CA LYS A 48 7.94 2.74 -9.83
C LYS A 48 7.80 3.49 -8.52
N LEU A 49 6.59 3.57 -8.00
CA LEU A 49 6.33 3.92 -6.61
C LEU A 49 6.09 2.64 -5.83
N ASN A 50 6.78 2.46 -4.71
CA ASN A 50 6.51 1.40 -3.73
C ASN A 50 5.85 2.04 -2.51
N PHE A 51 4.71 1.50 -2.10
CA PHE A 51 3.95 1.99 -0.96
C PHE A 51 3.79 0.89 0.08
N TYR A 52 4.23 1.17 1.31
CA TYR A 52 4.32 0.24 2.42
C TYR A 52 3.24 0.62 3.44
N PRO A 53 2.09 -0.06 3.47
CA PRO A 53 0.94 0.31 4.31
C PRO A 53 1.24 0.19 5.81
N ASP A 54 2.12 -0.74 6.19
CA ASP A 54 2.51 -1.05 7.58
C ASP A 54 3.92 -0.54 7.93
N GLY A 55 4.52 0.28 7.06
CA GLY A 55 5.89 0.76 7.22
C GLY A 55 6.92 -0.08 6.47
N ASP A 56 8.05 0.53 6.12
CA ASP A 56 9.21 -0.13 5.48
C ASP A 56 10.07 -0.92 6.47
N ASP A 57 10.14 -0.45 7.71
CA ASP A 57 10.93 -1.07 8.77
C ASP A 57 10.20 -1.11 10.13
N ALA A 58 10.81 -1.83 11.08
CA ALA A 58 10.26 -1.99 12.43
C ALA A 58 10.62 -0.83 13.37
N GLU A 59 11.36 0.19 12.92
CA GLU A 59 11.88 1.24 13.79
C GLU A 59 10.76 2.09 14.39
N HIS A 60 9.64 2.19 13.68
CA HIS A 60 8.51 3.03 14.04
C HIS A 60 7.27 2.26 14.52
N GLU A 61 7.42 0.99 14.90
CA GLU A 61 6.32 0.15 15.41
C GLU A 61 5.08 0.13 14.49
N ALA A 62 5.28 0.20 13.16
CA ALA A 62 4.20 0.29 12.16
C ALA A 62 3.24 1.49 12.36
N ALA A 63 3.70 2.59 12.99
CA ALA A 63 2.91 3.80 13.20
C ALA A 63 2.70 4.62 11.92
N TYR A 64 3.55 4.43 10.92
CA TYR A 64 3.52 5.17 9.67
C TYR A 64 3.45 4.23 8.47
N ALA A 65 2.71 4.66 7.44
CA ALA A 65 2.88 4.14 6.10
C ALA A 65 4.04 4.88 5.41
N SER A 66 4.75 4.16 4.53
CA SER A 66 5.96 4.64 3.87
C SER A 66 5.80 4.65 2.35
N VAL A 67 6.57 5.48 1.66
CA VAL A 67 6.55 5.55 0.19
C VAL A 67 7.94 5.81 -0.37
N PHE A 68 8.30 5.08 -1.42
CA PHE A 68 9.60 5.15 -2.06
C PHE A 68 9.49 5.22 -3.58
N LEU A 69 10.37 6.01 -4.19
CA LEU A 69 10.59 6.03 -5.63
C LEU A 69 11.68 5.02 -5.95
N TYR A 70 11.34 4.04 -6.78
CA TYR A 70 12.20 2.91 -7.15
C TYR A 70 12.69 3.06 -8.60
N LEU A 71 14.00 2.93 -8.81
CA LEU A 71 14.59 2.92 -10.16
C LEU A 71 14.51 1.51 -10.76
N ALA A 72 13.56 1.31 -11.67
CA ALA A 72 13.29 0.03 -12.31
C ALA A 72 14.13 -0.24 -13.56
N GLY A 73 14.62 0.80 -14.24
CA GLY A 73 15.39 0.65 -15.47
C GLY A 73 16.01 1.95 -15.98
N GLY A 74 16.95 1.82 -16.91
CA GLY A 74 17.66 2.95 -17.52
C GLY A 74 19.17 2.96 -17.25
N PRO A 75 19.86 4.07 -17.60
CA PRO A 75 21.27 4.28 -17.29
C PRO A 75 21.56 4.35 -15.76
N THR A 76 22.84 4.39 -15.39
CA THR A 76 23.27 4.64 -14.01
C THR A 76 23.44 6.13 -13.72
N GLY A 77 23.40 6.53 -12.44
CA GLY A 77 23.67 7.91 -12.00
C GLY A 77 22.51 8.87 -12.23
N ALA A 78 21.27 8.41 -12.06
CA ALA A 78 20.09 9.24 -12.18
C ALA A 78 20.03 10.22 -11.00
N ARG A 79 20.17 11.53 -11.28
CA ARG A 79 19.98 12.57 -10.27
C ARG A 79 18.59 13.17 -10.44
N VAL A 80 17.75 12.99 -9.42
CA VAL A 80 16.35 13.41 -9.49
C VAL A 80 15.98 14.23 -8.27
N LYS A 81 15.08 15.19 -8.48
CA LYS A 81 14.34 15.86 -7.42
C LYS A 81 12.89 15.40 -7.54
N PHE A 82 12.37 14.75 -6.51
CA PHE A 82 11.01 14.24 -6.49
C PHE A 82 10.25 14.76 -5.28
N LYS A 83 8.93 14.63 -5.36
CA LYS A 83 8.01 15.11 -4.36
C LYS A 83 6.80 14.19 -4.28
N PHE A 84 6.51 13.69 -3.08
CA PHE A 84 5.31 12.90 -2.83
C PHE A 84 4.18 13.77 -2.30
N THR A 85 2.95 13.44 -2.67
CA THR A 85 1.74 14.12 -2.19
C THR A 85 0.62 13.10 -2.10
N LEU A 86 -0.04 13.03 -0.93
CA LEU A 86 -1.22 12.22 -0.75
C LEU A 86 -2.47 13.06 -1.05
N PHE A 87 -3.36 12.49 -1.85
CA PHE A 87 -4.66 13.07 -2.16
C PHE A 87 -5.76 12.21 -1.53
N ASP A 88 -6.79 12.88 -1.01
CA ASP A 88 -8.06 12.27 -0.63
C ASP A 88 -8.88 11.93 -1.90
N LYS A 89 -9.99 11.20 -1.76
CA LYS A 89 -10.87 10.74 -2.84
C LYS A 89 -11.39 11.86 -3.74
N ASP A 90 -11.50 13.08 -3.21
CA ASP A 90 -11.88 14.28 -3.98
C ASP A 90 -10.72 14.92 -4.76
N TYR A 91 -9.56 14.23 -4.86
CA TYR A 91 -8.28 14.79 -5.33
C TYR A 91 -7.86 16.05 -4.57
N GLN A 92 -8.41 16.24 -3.38
CA GLN A 92 -8.01 17.30 -2.48
C GLN A 92 -6.86 16.81 -1.64
N VAL A 93 -5.89 17.68 -1.42
CA VAL A 93 -4.82 17.45 -0.46
C VAL A 93 -5.47 17.24 0.92
N SER A 94 -5.32 16.05 1.50
CA SER A 94 -6.07 15.59 2.69
C SER A 94 -5.93 16.59 3.85
N ARG A 95 -7.00 17.30 4.22
CA ARG A 95 -6.96 18.31 5.30
C ARG A 95 -7.25 17.68 6.65
N LYS A 96 -6.30 17.71 7.60
CA LYS A 96 -6.58 17.39 9.01
C LYS A 96 -7.72 18.26 9.56
N ARG A 97 -8.84 17.62 9.95
CA ARG A 97 -9.93 18.23 10.74
C ARG A 97 -9.72 17.98 12.24
N GLY A 98 -8.58 18.40 12.78
CA GLY A 98 -8.26 18.33 14.21
C GLY A 98 -7.60 19.62 14.74
N LYS A 99 -8.04 20.10 15.91
CA LYS A 99 -7.52 21.28 16.62
C LYS A 99 -6.07 21.04 17.08
N ARG A 100 -5.06 21.56 16.37
CA ARG A 100 -3.73 21.95 16.93
C ARG A 100 -2.97 22.86 15.97
N ARG A 101 -1.98 23.58 16.54
CA ARG A 101 -1.41 24.87 16.13
C ARG A 101 -0.94 24.96 14.67
N LYS A 102 -1.29 26.07 14.01
CA LYS A 102 -0.75 26.55 12.73
C LYS A 102 0.76 26.73 12.85
N THR A 103 1.57 25.77 12.39
CA THR A 103 2.84 25.98 11.63
C THR A 103 3.29 24.67 10.94
N GLU A 104 3.03 23.49 11.51
CA GLU A 104 3.50 22.19 10.99
C GLU A 104 2.55 21.51 9.96
N LYS A 105 1.57 22.24 9.41
CA LYS A 105 0.35 21.62 8.85
C LYS A 105 0.40 21.26 7.34
N GLU A 106 1.39 21.74 6.59
CA GLU A 106 1.56 21.43 5.15
C GLU A 106 2.83 20.59 4.87
N GLU A 107 3.78 20.56 5.81
CA GLU A 107 5.10 19.95 5.60
C GLU A 107 5.06 18.40 5.62
N ASN A 108 4.12 17.79 6.33
CA ASN A 108 3.94 16.33 6.34
C ASN A 108 3.21 15.78 5.10
N LEU A 109 2.61 16.63 4.28
CA LEU A 109 1.89 16.20 3.06
C LEU A 109 2.71 16.35 1.78
N LEU A 110 3.91 16.93 1.91
CA LEU A 110 4.73 17.36 0.80
C LEU A 110 6.21 17.13 1.10
N LYS A 111 6.66 15.88 1.04
CA LYS A 111 8.08 15.58 1.19
C LYS A 111 8.80 15.71 -0.15
N THR A 112 9.76 16.63 -0.20
CA THR A 112 10.60 16.90 -1.37
C THR A 112 12.01 16.43 -1.08
N GLU A 113 12.53 15.55 -1.94
CA GLU A 113 13.88 15.00 -1.80
C GLU A 113 14.65 15.12 -3.11
N ALA A 114 15.97 15.27 -2.99
CA ALA A 114 16.90 15.24 -4.10
C ALA A 114 17.91 14.13 -3.87
N SER A 115 17.91 13.13 -4.74
CA SER A 115 18.67 11.91 -4.54
C SER A 115 19.37 11.48 -5.82
N THR A 116 20.42 10.69 -5.64
CA THR A 116 21.16 10.06 -6.74
C THR A 116 20.93 8.57 -6.68
N PHE A 117 20.53 7.99 -7.83
CA PHE A 117 20.37 6.56 -8.03
C PHE A 117 21.55 6.07 -8.86
N ASP A 118 22.50 5.43 -8.20
CA ASP A 118 23.72 4.90 -8.77
C ASP A 118 23.49 3.56 -9.49
N SER A 119 22.50 2.78 -9.06
CA SER A 119 22.17 1.48 -9.66
C SER A 119 20.67 1.22 -9.76
N ILE A 120 20.28 0.46 -10.78
CA ILE A 120 18.93 -0.11 -10.89
C ILE A 120 18.65 -0.94 -9.63
N GLY A 121 17.42 -0.84 -9.13
CA GLY A 121 17.00 -1.51 -7.90
C GLY A 121 17.16 -0.67 -6.63
N GLN A 122 17.76 0.53 -6.71
CA GLN A 122 17.76 1.47 -5.59
C GLN A 122 16.42 2.17 -5.46
N GLU A 123 16.12 2.55 -4.21
CA GLU A 123 14.96 3.35 -3.86
C GLU A 123 15.33 4.49 -2.91
N TRP A 124 14.60 5.58 -3.02
CA TRP A 124 14.68 6.74 -2.13
C TRP A 124 13.28 7.23 -1.81
N GLY A 125 13.05 7.62 -0.57
CA GLY A 125 11.77 8.09 -0.13
C GLY A 125 11.67 8.20 1.37
N CYS A 126 10.47 7.95 1.87
CA CYS A 126 10.07 8.41 3.18
C CYS A 126 9.42 7.28 4.00
N SER A 127 10.12 6.87 5.07
CA SER A 127 9.66 5.88 6.05
C SER A 127 8.47 6.39 6.88
N ASP A 128 8.43 7.67 7.24
CA ASP A 128 7.38 8.32 8.04
C ASP A 128 6.44 9.16 7.16
N PHE A 129 5.99 8.61 6.02
CA PHE A 129 5.25 9.39 5.03
C PHE A 129 3.87 9.81 5.54
N PHE A 130 3.15 8.89 6.19
CA PHE A 130 1.82 9.21 6.69
C PHE A 130 1.44 8.42 7.94
N ASP A 131 0.82 9.08 8.91
CA ASP A 131 0.37 8.44 10.15
C ASP A 131 -0.78 7.47 9.87
N LYS A 132 -0.60 6.21 10.27
CA LYS A 132 -1.54 5.13 9.99
C LYS A 132 -2.92 5.39 10.61
N SER A 133 -2.98 6.03 11.78
CA SER A 133 -4.25 6.38 12.43
C SER A 133 -5.05 7.40 11.60
N VAL A 134 -4.35 8.31 10.92
CA VAL A 134 -4.97 9.30 10.03
C VAL A 134 -5.41 8.65 8.71
N LEU A 135 -4.65 7.68 8.17
CA LEU A 135 -5.12 6.88 7.01
C LEU A 135 -6.42 6.15 7.35
N GLN A 136 -6.47 5.50 8.51
CA GLN A 136 -7.68 4.80 8.96
C GLN A 136 -8.87 5.77 9.10
N GLU A 137 -8.67 6.98 9.64
CA GLU A 137 -9.73 8.01 9.70
C GLU A 137 -10.21 8.44 8.31
N LEU A 138 -9.29 8.69 7.37
CA LEU A 138 -9.63 9.04 5.99
C LEU A 138 -10.38 7.93 5.24
N LEU A 139 -10.14 6.67 5.61
CA LEU A 139 -10.79 5.52 4.99
C LEU A 139 -12.19 5.24 5.56
N LEU A 140 -12.46 5.66 6.81
CA LEU A 140 -13.79 5.55 7.42
C LEU A 140 -14.82 6.47 6.76
N ASP A 141 -14.41 7.63 6.28
CA ASP A 141 -15.28 8.61 5.58
C ASP A 141 -15.50 8.27 4.09
N SER A 142 -15.06 7.08 3.68
CA SER A 142 -14.85 6.72 2.29
C SER A 142 -15.67 5.46 1.92
N ASP A 143 -15.94 5.24 0.63
CA ASP A 143 -16.66 4.06 0.10
C ASP A 143 -16.06 2.69 0.53
N ASP A 144 -14.83 2.68 1.05
CA ASP A 144 -14.18 1.51 1.63
C ASP A 144 -14.89 1.05 2.91
N SER A 145 -15.68 1.89 3.58
CA SER A 145 -16.50 1.52 4.75
C SER A 145 -17.60 0.50 4.41
N GLU A 146 -18.19 0.58 3.21
CA GLU A 146 -19.16 -0.41 2.72
C GLU A 146 -18.49 -1.75 2.45
N GLN A 147 -17.28 -1.74 1.89
CA GLN A 147 -16.46 -2.95 1.77
C GLN A 147 -15.95 -3.44 3.13
N HIS A 148 -15.65 -2.58 4.09
CA HIS A 148 -15.20 -2.98 5.43
C HIS A 148 -16.26 -3.81 6.15
N ASN A 149 -17.54 -3.49 5.92
CA ASN A 149 -18.66 -4.34 6.33
C ASN A 149 -18.71 -5.64 5.53
N CYS A 150 -18.46 -5.61 4.22
CA CYS A 150 -18.43 -6.81 3.38
C CYS A 150 -17.26 -7.75 3.72
N VAL A 151 -16.10 -7.22 4.13
CA VAL A 151 -14.91 -7.97 4.58
C VAL A 151 -15.12 -8.54 5.97
N LYS A 152 -15.67 -7.76 6.91
CA LYS A 152 -16.08 -8.27 8.23
C LYS A 152 -17.15 -9.35 8.10
N LEU A 153 -18.09 -9.18 7.15
CA LEU A 153 -19.10 -10.17 6.84
C LEU A 153 -18.48 -11.41 6.18
N LYS A 154 -17.55 -11.25 5.22
CA LYS A 154 -16.81 -12.36 4.61
C LYS A 154 -16.04 -13.15 5.67
N ASP A 155 -15.29 -12.48 6.54
CA ASP A 155 -14.53 -13.13 7.62
C ASP A 155 -15.47 -13.82 8.62
N ALA A 156 -16.59 -13.20 9.00
CA ALA A 156 -17.60 -13.81 9.86
C ALA A 156 -18.25 -15.05 9.21
N CYS A 157 -18.59 -14.98 7.92
CA CYS A 157 -19.14 -16.11 7.16
C CYS A 157 -18.11 -17.24 7.03
N LEU A 158 -16.84 -16.93 6.75
CA LEU A 158 -15.77 -17.92 6.68
C LEU A 158 -15.52 -18.58 8.04
N ARG A 159 -15.52 -17.82 9.14
CA ARG A 159 -15.42 -18.37 10.51
C ARG A 159 -16.60 -19.25 10.86
N PHE A 160 -17.82 -18.86 10.47
CA PHE A 160 -19.03 -19.65 10.68
C PHE A 160 -18.99 -20.96 9.89
N ILE A 161 -18.63 -20.91 8.61
CA ILE A 161 -18.45 -22.11 7.76
C ILE A 161 -17.33 -22.99 8.32
N GLY A 162 -16.28 -22.39 8.87
CA GLY A 162 -15.14 -23.08 9.50
C GLY A 162 -15.43 -23.72 10.86
N TRP A 163 -16.63 -23.55 11.44
CA TRP A 163 -16.98 -24.24 12.68
C TRP A 163 -17.08 -25.76 12.47
N PRO A 164 -16.64 -26.60 13.43
CA PRO A 164 -16.51 -28.04 13.22
C PRO A 164 -17.78 -28.73 12.71
N ASP A 165 -18.93 -28.37 13.27
CA ASP A 165 -20.21 -28.99 12.91
C ASP A 165 -20.72 -28.50 11.55
N VAL A 166 -20.50 -27.22 11.25
CA VAL A 166 -20.89 -26.58 9.98
C VAL A 166 -19.99 -27.05 8.85
N LEU A 167 -18.67 -27.04 9.05
CA LEU A 167 -17.68 -27.49 8.09
C LEU A 167 -17.87 -28.97 7.75
N SER A 168 -18.12 -29.81 8.77
CA SER A 168 -18.39 -31.25 8.58
C SER A 168 -19.66 -31.49 7.76
N ALA A 169 -20.67 -30.63 7.87
CA ALA A 169 -21.86 -30.69 7.03
C ALA A 169 -21.57 -30.20 5.60
N VAL A 170 -20.82 -29.11 5.44
CA VAL A 170 -20.50 -28.51 4.14
C VAL A 170 -19.61 -29.42 3.28
N ILE A 171 -18.57 -30.04 3.87
CA ILE A 171 -17.64 -30.94 3.15
C ILE A 171 -18.36 -32.16 2.57
N LYS A 172 -19.47 -32.59 3.17
CA LYS A 172 -20.27 -33.73 2.68
C LYS A 172 -21.17 -33.38 1.49
N THR A 173 -21.23 -32.12 1.09
CA THR A 173 -22.06 -31.69 -0.04
C THR A 173 -21.29 -31.80 -1.35
N GLU A 174 -21.97 -32.24 -2.41
CA GLU A 174 -21.42 -32.25 -3.78
C GLU A 174 -20.96 -30.86 -4.23
N GLY A 175 -21.62 -29.80 -3.71
CA GLY A 175 -21.23 -28.42 -3.96
C GLY A 175 -19.84 -28.06 -3.44
N PHE A 176 -19.38 -28.70 -2.36
CA PHE A 176 -18.03 -28.46 -1.84
C PHE A 176 -16.95 -29.15 -2.70
N GLU A 177 -17.23 -30.34 -3.23
CA GLU A 177 -16.32 -31.00 -4.20
C GLU A 177 -16.17 -30.17 -5.46
N HIS A 178 -17.28 -29.62 -5.97
CA HIS A 178 -17.25 -28.73 -7.12
C HIS A 178 -16.52 -27.41 -6.83
N LEU A 179 -16.69 -26.87 -5.63
CA LEU A 179 -15.96 -25.69 -5.16
C LEU A 179 -14.44 -25.94 -5.10
N CYS A 180 -14.01 -27.10 -4.59
CA CYS A 180 -12.60 -27.51 -4.58
C CYS A 180 -12.01 -27.62 -5.99
N ALA A 181 -12.80 -28.08 -6.96
CA ALA A 181 -12.37 -28.24 -8.34
C ALA A 181 -12.24 -26.90 -9.09
N ILE A 182 -13.19 -25.97 -8.87
CA ILE A 182 -13.21 -24.68 -9.60
C ILE A 182 -12.35 -23.61 -8.90
N PHE A 183 -12.34 -23.57 -7.56
CA PHE A 183 -11.71 -22.49 -6.80
C PHE A 183 -10.80 -23.00 -5.66
N PRO A 184 -9.61 -23.57 -5.97
CA PRO A 184 -8.72 -24.18 -4.98
C PRO A 184 -8.21 -23.20 -3.91
N LEU A 185 -8.02 -21.92 -4.28
CA LEU A 185 -7.56 -20.87 -3.37
C LEU A 185 -8.62 -20.50 -2.32
N ALA A 186 -9.89 -20.45 -2.70
CA ALA A 186 -10.99 -20.16 -1.78
C ALA A 186 -11.19 -21.30 -0.77
N THR A 187 -11.02 -22.55 -1.21
CA THR A 187 -11.10 -23.72 -0.32
C THR A 187 -9.92 -23.78 0.65
N LYS A 188 -8.73 -23.35 0.23
CA LYS A 188 -7.57 -23.21 1.11
C LYS A 188 -7.84 -22.16 2.19
N GLU A 189 -8.38 -20.99 1.82
CA GLU A 189 -8.73 -19.90 2.76
C GLU A 189 -9.74 -20.37 3.83
N ILE A 190 -10.77 -21.13 3.42
CA ILE A 190 -11.77 -21.72 4.35
C ILE A 190 -11.11 -22.69 5.34
N LEU A 191 -10.23 -23.57 4.86
CA LEU A 191 -9.56 -24.57 5.69
C LEU A 191 -8.58 -23.92 6.68
N GLU A 192 -7.81 -22.93 6.24
CA GLU A 192 -6.88 -22.18 7.10
C GLU A 192 -7.63 -21.45 8.22
N LYS A 193 -8.73 -20.77 7.89
CA LYS A 193 -9.59 -20.09 8.87
C LYS A 193 -10.26 -21.08 9.83
N ALA A 194 -10.65 -22.27 9.37
CA ALA A 194 -11.20 -23.32 10.23
C ALA A 194 -10.17 -23.89 11.22
N VAL A 195 -8.92 -24.06 10.78
CA VAL A 195 -7.80 -24.49 11.64
C VAL A 195 -7.50 -23.42 12.69
N ALA A 196 -7.44 -22.15 12.29
CA ALA A 196 -7.25 -21.02 13.22
C ALA A 196 -8.36 -20.94 14.28
N ALA A 197 -9.63 -21.06 13.86
CA ALA A 197 -10.78 -21.04 14.78
C ALA A 197 -10.78 -22.23 15.77
N ARG A 198 -10.19 -23.37 15.39
CA ARG A 198 -9.99 -24.51 16.29
C ARG A 198 -8.91 -24.26 17.33
N MET A 199 -7.81 -23.59 16.96
CA MET A 199 -6.75 -23.24 17.90
C MET A 199 -7.22 -22.23 18.96
N GLU A 200 -8.03 -21.24 18.57
CA GLU A 200 -8.60 -20.26 19.53
C GLU A 200 -9.52 -20.91 20.57
N LYS A 201 -10.29 -21.95 20.21
CA LYS A 201 -11.14 -22.70 21.15
C LYS A 201 -10.37 -23.62 22.11
N ILE A 202 -9.13 -23.99 21.80
CA ILE A 202 -8.30 -24.84 22.66
C ILE A 202 -7.55 -24.00 23.71
N LEU A 203 -7.36 -22.70 23.43
CA LEU A 203 -6.66 -21.74 24.28
C LEU A 203 -7.60 -20.88 25.16
N SER A 204 -8.92 -21.04 25.02
CA SER A 204 -10.00 -20.41 25.80
C SER A 204 -10.63 -21.38 26.79
#